data_AF-A0ABD5YI17-F1
#
_entry.id   AF-A0ABD5YI17-F1
#
_cell.length_a   1.000
_cell.length_b   1.000
_cell.length_c   1.000
_cell.angle_alpha   90.00
_cell.angle_beta   90.00
_cell.angle_gamma   90.00
#
_symmetry.space_group_name_H-M   'P 1'
#
loop_
_entity.id
_entity.type
_entity.pdbx_description
1 polymer ?
#
loop_
_entity_poly.entity_id
_entity_poly.type
_entity_poly.pdbx_seq_one_letter_code
_entity_poly.pdbx_strand_id
1 'polypeptide(L)'
;MELRVIDNEPTELSIEIAGEDHTFMNVLKGTLLETEGVAAATYDLNPEQSGGQTDPILTIKTEEGTDPLDTLSTAATSIKDKASTFRTAFETAG
;
A
#
# COMPACT_ATOMS: atom_id res chain seq x y z
N MET A 1 3.98 -7.99 9.96
CA MET A 1 3.36 -7.97 8.63
C MET A 1 3.41 -9.36 8.02
N GLU A 2 2.26 -9.89 7.64
CA GLU A 2 2.12 -11.03 6.74
C GLU A 2 1.26 -10.60 5.53
N LEU A 3 1.60 -11.08 4.33
CA LEU A 3 0.94 -10.68 3.09
C LEU A 3 0.26 -11.88 2.44
N ARG A 4 -1.01 -11.72 2.06
CA ARG A 4 -1.77 -12.75 1.35
C ARG A 4 -2.49 -12.16 0.16
N VAL A 5 -2.16 -12.65 -1.04
CA VAL A 5 -2.89 -12.29 -2.27
C VAL A 5 -4.29 -12.87 -2.20
N ILE A 6 -5.29 -12.01 -2.39
CA ILE A 6 -6.71 -12.36 -2.49
C ILE A 6 -7.08 -12.50 -3.96
N ASP A 7 -6.67 -11.53 -4.76
CA ASP A 7 -6.92 -11.50 -6.20
C ASP A 7 -5.76 -10.84 -6.95
N ASN A 8 -5.51 -11.30 -8.18
CA ASN A 8 -4.41 -10.82 -9.03
C ASN A 8 -4.81 -10.92 -10.51
N GLU A 9 -5.27 -9.81 -11.04
CA GLU A 9 -5.63 -9.60 -12.44
C GLU A 9 -4.61 -8.66 -13.12
N PRO A 10 -4.56 -8.58 -14.47
CA PRO A 10 -3.56 -7.78 -15.18
C PRO A 10 -3.49 -6.31 -14.77
N THR A 11 -4.59 -5.73 -14.31
CA THR A 11 -4.69 -4.31 -13.90
C THR A 11 -5.31 -4.14 -12.50
N GLU A 12 -5.42 -5.22 -11.73
CA GLU A 12 -6.03 -5.18 -10.40
C GLU A 12 -5.35 -6.15 -9.44
N LEU A 13 -5.02 -5.68 -8.24
CA LEU A 13 -4.46 -6.49 -7.17
C LEU A 13 -5.25 -6.25 -5.89
N SER A 14 -5.65 -7.32 -5.23
CA SER A 14 -6.19 -7.29 -3.87
C SER A 14 -5.33 -8.14 -2.93
N ILE A 15 -4.87 -7.53 -1.83
CA ILE A 15 -3.95 -8.17 -0.87
C ILE A 15 -4.38 -7.87 0.56
N GLU A 16 -4.41 -8.90 1.40
CA GLU A 16 -4.56 -8.78 2.85
C GLU A 16 -3.18 -8.52 3.46
N ILE A 17 -3.10 -7.51 4.33
CA ILE A 17 -1.87 -7.06 4.99
C ILE A 17 -2.04 -7.19 6.50
N ALA A 18 -1.74 -8.38 7.03
CA ALA A 18 -1.99 -8.68 8.43
C ALA A 18 -0.98 -8.01 9.37
N GLY A 19 -1.49 -7.53 10.50
CA GLY A 19 -0.70 -6.86 11.54
C GLY A 19 -0.36 -5.40 11.25
N GLU A 20 -1.05 -4.76 10.30
CA GLU A 20 -0.96 -3.33 10.02
C GLU A 20 -2.31 -2.62 10.28
N ASP A 21 -2.26 -1.32 10.56
CA ASP A 21 -3.43 -0.49 10.83
C ASP A 21 -3.51 0.75 9.92
N HIS A 22 -4.47 1.64 10.18
CA HIS A 22 -4.65 2.87 9.41
C HIS A 22 -3.38 3.74 9.28
N THR A 23 -2.43 3.65 10.19
CA THR A 23 -1.18 4.42 10.15
C THR A 23 -0.37 4.05 8.93
N PHE A 24 0.04 2.78 8.84
CA PHE A 24 0.81 2.29 7.70
C PHE A 24 -0.04 2.33 6.42
N MET A 25 -1.30 1.90 6.51
CA MET A 25 -2.18 1.80 5.33
C MET A 25 -2.49 3.16 4.70
N ASN A 26 -2.60 4.25 5.48
CA ASN A 26 -2.78 5.59 4.92
C ASN A 26 -1.53 6.09 4.19
N VAL A 27 -0.32 5.79 4.71
CA VAL A 27 0.94 6.14 4.04
C VAL A 27 1.10 5.35 2.75
N LEU A 28 0.80 4.05 2.78
CA LEU A 28 0.86 3.19 1.61
C LEU A 28 -0.14 3.63 0.52
N LYS A 29 -1.42 3.82 0.90
CA LYS A 29 -2.46 4.34 0.00
C LYS A 29 -2.06 5.69 -0.60
N GLY A 30 -1.59 6.63 0.22
CA GLY A 30 -1.17 7.94 -0.24
C GLY A 30 -0.04 7.85 -1.27
N THR A 31 0.96 7.00 -1.00
CA THR A 31 2.09 6.81 -1.91
C THR A 31 1.66 6.12 -3.20
N LEU A 32 0.77 5.13 -3.13
CA LEU A 32 0.21 4.48 -4.33
C LEU A 32 -0.55 5.45 -5.22
N LEU A 33 -1.33 6.37 -4.65
CA LEU A 33 -2.03 7.42 -5.41
C LEU A 33 -1.07 8.44 -6.06
N GLU A 34 0.20 8.49 -5.62
CA GLU A 34 1.26 9.28 -6.24
C GLU A 34 2.07 8.48 -7.28
N THR A 35 1.92 7.16 -7.34
CA THR A 35 2.67 6.29 -8.25
C THR A 35 2.10 6.34 -9.66
N GLU A 36 2.97 6.52 -10.65
CA GLU A 36 2.59 6.56 -12.07
C GLU A 36 1.88 5.26 -12.50
N GLY A 37 0.82 5.39 -13.30
CA GLY A 37 0.01 4.27 -13.79
C GLY A 37 -0.96 3.68 -12.78
N VAL A 38 -1.04 4.19 -11.55
CA VAL A 38 -2.09 3.82 -10.59
C VAL A 38 -3.34 4.67 -10.83
N ALA A 39 -4.42 4.01 -11.24
CA ALA A 39 -5.72 4.65 -11.47
C ALA A 39 -6.52 4.81 -10.16
N ALA A 40 -6.40 3.85 -9.24
CA ALA A 40 -7.01 3.91 -7.92
C ALA A 40 -6.26 3.06 -6.90
N ALA A 41 -6.25 3.51 -5.64
CA ALA A 41 -5.81 2.72 -4.50
C ALA A 41 -6.71 2.99 -3.29
N THR A 42 -7.19 1.94 -2.65
CA THR A 42 -8.00 2.01 -1.44
C THR A 42 -7.68 0.85 -0.53
N TYR A 43 -8.01 0.98 0.75
CA TYR A 43 -8.04 -0.17 1.65
C TYR A 43 -9.30 -0.14 2.49
N ASP A 44 -9.77 -1.33 2.85
CA ASP A 44 -10.84 -1.53 3.81
C ASP A 44 -10.27 -2.17 5.08
N LEU A 45 -10.72 -1.69 6.23
CA LEU A 45 -10.41 -2.22 7.56
C LEU A 45 -11.72 -2.15 8.36
N ASN A 46 -12.65 -3.08 8.10
CA ASN A 46 -14.01 -3.01 8.63
C ASN A 46 -14.36 -4.20 9.53
N PRO A 47 -14.34 -4.02 10.87
CA PRO A 47 -14.62 -5.09 11.81
C PRO A 47 -16.09 -5.53 11.79
N GLU A 48 -17.02 -4.68 11.36
CA GLU A 48 -18.47 -4.97 11.42
C GLU A 48 -19.07 -5.44 10.08
N GLN A 49 -18.55 -4.99 8.94
CA GLN A 49 -19.11 -5.34 7.61
C GLN A 49 -18.49 -6.59 6.98
N SER A 50 -17.36 -7.08 7.52
CA SER A 50 -16.64 -8.23 6.97
C SER A 50 -16.89 -9.55 7.74
N GLY A 51 -17.84 -9.57 8.67
CA GLY A 51 -18.09 -10.76 9.49
C GLY A 51 -16.92 -11.13 10.41
N GLY A 52 -16.11 -10.15 10.83
CA GLY A 52 -15.00 -10.32 11.77
C GLY A 52 -13.59 -10.13 11.19
N GLN A 53 -13.43 -9.62 9.96
CA GLN A 53 -12.10 -9.31 9.44
C GLN A 53 -11.47 -8.12 10.16
N THR A 54 -10.28 -8.35 10.72
CA THR A 54 -9.52 -7.35 11.48
C THR A 54 -8.35 -6.78 10.69
N ASP A 55 -7.88 -7.51 9.68
CA ASP A 55 -6.71 -7.13 8.89
C ASP A 55 -7.11 -6.34 7.63
N PRO A 56 -6.35 -5.31 7.25
CA PRO A 56 -6.67 -4.50 6.09
C PRO A 56 -6.56 -5.28 4.78
N ILE A 57 -7.53 -5.05 3.90
CA ILE A 57 -7.47 -5.45 2.49
C ILE A 57 -7.16 -4.21 1.66
N LEU A 58 -6.01 -4.22 1.00
CA LEU A 58 -5.62 -3.21 0.02
C LEU A 58 -6.07 -3.66 -1.37
N THR A 59 -6.69 -2.75 -2.12
CA THR A 59 -7.01 -2.92 -3.54
C THR A 59 -6.32 -1.82 -4.35
N ILE A 60 -5.62 -2.23 -5.41
CA ILE A 60 -4.93 -1.36 -6.36
C ILE A 60 -5.51 -1.62 -7.74
N LYS A 61 -5.86 -0.56 -8.47
CA LYS A 61 -6.20 -0.62 -9.89
C LYS A 61 -5.21 0.22 -10.68
N THR A 62 -4.68 -0.35 -11.75
CA THR A 62 -3.71 0.30 -12.62
C THR A 62 -4.29 0.55 -14.01
N GLU A 63 -3.63 1.43 -14.76
CA GLU A 63 -3.87 1.60 -16.19
C GLU A 63 -3.32 0.39 -16.97
N GLU A 64 -3.83 0.16 -18.19
CA GLU A 64 -3.34 -0.92 -19.04
C GLU A 64 -1.83 -0.80 -19.29
N GLY A 65 -1.12 -1.93 -19.19
CA GLY A 65 0.34 -1.98 -19.35
C GLY A 65 1.14 -1.63 -18.09
N THR A 66 0.47 -1.33 -16.97
CA THR A 66 1.10 -1.13 -15.66
C THR A 66 0.76 -2.30 -14.73
N ASP A 67 1.76 -3.04 -14.28
CA ASP A 67 1.57 -4.17 -13.36
C ASP A 67 1.29 -3.67 -11.92
N PRO A 68 0.16 -4.06 -11.30
CA PRO A 68 -0.18 -3.61 -9.95
C PRO A 68 0.81 -4.09 -8.87
N LEU A 69 1.48 -5.24 -9.02
CA LEU A 69 2.53 -5.68 -8.09
C LEU A 69 3.77 -4.80 -8.18
N ASP A 70 4.14 -4.37 -9.38
CA ASP A 70 5.27 -3.46 -9.59
C ASP A 70 4.99 -2.09 -8.98
N THR A 71 3.76 -1.58 -9.12
CA THR A 71 3.37 -0.31 -8.46
C THR A 71 3.39 -0.41 -6.94
N LEU A 72 2.96 -1.54 -6.37
CA LEU A 72 3.04 -1.81 -4.93
C LEU A 72 4.49 -1.81 -4.43
N SER A 73 5.39 -2.51 -5.14
CA SER A 73 6.82 -2.56 -4.84
C SER A 73 7.47 -1.18 -4.91
N THR A 74 7.11 -0.40 -5.94
CA THR A 74 7.59 0.98 -6.15
C THR A 74 7.14 1.90 -5.01
N ALA A 75 5.86 1.84 -4.63
CA ALA A 75 5.33 2.64 -3.53
C ALA A 75 6.00 2.29 -2.18
N ALA A 76 6.16 1.00 -1.88
CA ALA A 76 6.85 0.56 -0.66
C ALA A 76 8.31 1.04 -0.61
N THR A 77 9.00 0.99 -1.73
CA THR A 77 10.39 1.49 -1.86
C THR A 77 10.45 3.00 -1.64
N SER A 78 9.54 3.76 -2.25
CA SER A 78 9.44 5.21 -2.05
C SER A 78 9.21 5.60 -0.58
N ILE A 79 8.36 4.86 0.14
CA ILE A 79 8.11 5.08 1.57
C ILE A 79 9.41 4.88 2.38
N LYS A 80 10.12 3.78 2.11
CA LYS A 80 11.39 3.47 2.77
C LYS A 80 12.43 4.56 2.54
N ASP A 81 12.55 5.04 1.30
CA ASP A 81 13.52 6.07 0.93
C ASP A 81 13.18 7.44 1.55
N LYS A 82 11.89 7.82 1.54
CA LYS A 82 11.39 9.03 2.22
C LYS A 82 11.71 8.96 3.73
N ALA A 83 11.46 7.83 4.38
CA ALA A 83 11.73 7.65 5.81
C ALA A 83 13.23 7.70 6.13
N SER A 84 14.07 7.07 5.30
CA SER A 84 15.53 7.12 5.46
C SER A 84 16.07 8.54 5.28
N THR A 85 15.61 9.25 4.25
CA THR A 85 16.01 10.62 3.97
C THR A 85 15.63 11.56 5.11
N PHE A 86 14.40 11.44 5.62
CA PHE A 86 13.93 12.20 6.77
C PHE A 86 14.82 11.94 8.00
N ARG A 87 15.11 10.67 8.30
CA ARG A 87 15.97 10.30 9.44
C ARG A 87 17.36 10.91 9.33
N THR A 88 18.01 10.79 8.18
CA THR A 88 19.36 11.36 7.96
C THR A 88 19.36 12.87 8.12
N ALA A 89 18.35 13.56 7.57
CA ALA A 89 18.22 15.01 7.69
C ALA A 89 18.03 15.43 9.16
N PHE A 90 17.22 14.69 9.91
CA PHE A 90 16.99 14.93 11.33
C PHE A 90 18.26 14.72 12.17
N GLU A 91 18.97 13.62 11.96
CA GLU A 91 20.23 13.30 12.68
C GLU A 91 21.35 14.28 12.35
N THR A 92 21.39 14.86 11.15
CA THR A 92 22.41 15.85 10.74
C THR A 92 22.13 17.26 11.26
N ALA A 93 20.89 17.56 11.66
CA ALA A 93 20.50 18.88 12.14
C ALA A 93 20.81 19.11 13.64
N GLY A 94 21.16 18.05 14.38
CA GLY A 94 21.56 18.10 15.80
C GLY A 94 23.06 18.18 15.99
#